data_AF-A0A6S7FLN4-F1
#
_entry.id   AF-A0A6S7FLN4-F1
#
_cell.length_a   1.000
_cell.length_b   1.000
_cell.length_c   1.000
_cell.angle_alpha   90.00
_cell.angle_beta   90.00
_cell.angle_gamma   90.00
#
_symmetry.space_group_name_H-M   'P 1'
#
loop_
_entity.id
_entity.type
_entity.pdbx_description
1 polymer ?
#
loop_
_entity_poly.entity_id
_entity_poly.type
_entity_poly.pdbx_seq_one_letter_code
_entity_poly.pdbx_strand_id
1 'polypeptide(L)'
;MHHEWSGDCDLGDGKLDALYKEYTSRRNFYQGLGVKNRKPNLHDDLSKVISALDKDLKFLQDGEKEAYKSYSTKQKQLNTSEDSLFALAWTCEGFKTLIGMNKYLKSTACNIQSRLLRNSLLVMSKKNVGHFRNSLLKYVQSLYPKKREAASHMMVSMVADKKRNFKPYALPVQFLPYHSVTDAKLRELFGDLRKCMVNLGMTVGFVTDGEFNSLRTMGTHRPISTIEIIKEAKAEARATDVRIIRKYLTPLQLPGVDGCPSITTALTHQAVPHDDIIWLYEFMNPENGTKVAFDKPFTF
;
A
#
# COMPACT_ATOMS: atom_id res chain seq x y z
N MET A 1 -19.16 -24.21 12.88
CA MET A 1 -18.47 -23.00 12.39
C MET A 1 -19.43 -22.23 11.51
N HIS A 2 -20.13 -21.24 12.05
CA HIS A 2 -21.09 -20.42 11.30
C HIS A 2 -21.02 -19.00 11.85
N HIS A 3 -20.93 -18.03 10.92
CA HIS A 3 -20.87 -16.55 11.11
C HIS A 3 -19.51 -15.87 10.87
N GLU A 4 -18.55 -16.51 10.21
CA GLU A 4 -17.50 -15.75 9.53
C GLU A 4 -18.11 -15.05 8.31
N TRP A 5 -17.94 -13.74 8.24
CA TRP A 5 -18.11 -12.99 7.00
C TRP A 5 -17.27 -13.66 5.92
N SER A 6 -17.90 -14.14 4.85
CA SER A 6 -17.26 -14.91 3.79
C SER A 6 -15.99 -14.23 3.25
N GLY A 7 -14.82 -14.62 3.75
CA GLY A 7 -13.52 -14.19 3.25
C GLY A 7 -13.05 -12.77 3.63
N ASP A 8 -13.81 -12.01 4.42
CA ASP A 8 -13.43 -10.66 4.82
C ASP A 8 -12.64 -10.70 6.15
N CYS A 9 -11.36 -10.34 6.13
CA CYS A 9 -10.54 -10.18 7.33
C CYS A 9 -10.27 -8.70 7.61
N ASP A 10 -10.41 -8.27 8.87
CA ASP A 10 -9.93 -6.95 9.28
C ASP A 10 -8.40 -6.99 9.28
N LEU A 11 -7.77 -6.01 8.62
CA LEU A 11 -6.34 -6.01 8.34
C LEU A 11 -5.57 -5.22 9.42
N GLY A 12 -6.19 -5.06 10.59
CA GLY A 12 -5.60 -4.48 11.80
C GLY A 12 -5.80 -2.97 11.93
N ASP A 13 -6.70 -2.37 11.14
CA ASP A 13 -7.08 -0.96 11.27
C ASP A 13 -8.42 -0.77 11.99
N GLY A 14 -9.15 -1.86 12.25
CA GLY A 14 -10.40 -1.86 13.02
C GLY A 14 -11.59 -1.28 12.24
N LYS A 15 -11.41 -0.87 10.99
CA LYS A 15 -12.49 -0.25 10.20
C LYS A 15 -13.53 -1.27 9.79
N LEU A 16 -13.10 -2.47 9.41
CA LEU A 16 -14.01 -3.55 9.02
C LEU A 16 -14.81 -4.01 10.24
N ASP A 17 -14.15 -4.18 11.39
CA ASP A 17 -14.81 -4.52 12.65
C ASP A 17 -15.79 -3.45 13.10
N ALA A 18 -15.44 -2.17 12.97
CA ALA A 18 -16.34 -1.06 13.26
C ALA A 18 -17.58 -1.07 12.35
N LEU A 19 -17.39 -1.28 11.04
CA LEU A 19 -18.47 -1.41 10.07
C LEU A 19 -19.37 -2.61 10.36
N TYR A 20 -18.78 -3.75 10.76
CA TYR A 20 -19.53 -4.94 11.14
C TYR A 20 -20.36 -4.73 12.41
N LYS A 21 -19.81 -4.06 13.41
CA LYS A 21 -20.52 -3.66 14.63
C LYS A 21 -21.69 -2.74 14.30
N GLU A 22 -21.49 -1.76 13.43
CA GLU A 22 -22.55 -0.85 12.97
C GLU A 22 -23.66 -1.61 12.24
N TYR A 23 -23.29 -2.48 11.29
CA TYR A 23 -24.22 -3.35 10.56
C TYR A 23 -25.08 -4.19 11.50
N THR A 24 -24.43 -4.88 12.44
CA THR A 24 -25.10 -5.77 13.39
C THR A 24 -26.02 -5.00 14.32
N SER A 25 -25.57 -3.83 14.80
CA SER A 25 -26.39 -2.93 15.62
C SER A 25 -27.65 -2.46 14.87
N ARG A 26 -27.49 -1.98 13.62
CA ARG A 26 -28.63 -1.52 12.80
C ARG A 26 -29.57 -2.67 12.44
N ARG A 27 -29.04 -3.85 12.12
CA ARG A 27 -29.84 -5.05 11.84
C ARG A 27 -30.67 -5.45 13.05
N ASN A 28 -30.07 -5.52 14.24
CA ASN A 28 -30.76 -5.85 15.49
C ASN A 28 -31.82 -4.79 15.84
N PHE A 29 -31.51 -3.51 15.63
CA PHE A 29 -32.45 -2.42 15.81
C PHE A 29 -33.68 -2.57 14.89
N TYR A 30 -33.47 -2.79 13.59
CA TYR A 30 -34.58 -2.98 12.64
C TYR A 30 -35.36 -4.27 12.91
N GLN A 31 -34.72 -5.36 13.30
CA GLN A 31 -35.42 -6.60 13.70
C GLN A 31 -36.41 -6.35 14.86
N GLY A 32 -36.03 -5.49 15.81
CA GLY A 32 -36.85 -5.13 16.97
C GLY A 32 -37.95 -4.08 16.71
N LEU A 33 -38.01 -3.50 15.51
CA LEU A 33 -38.95 -2.42 15.18
C LEU A 33 -40.41 -2.90 15.29
N GLY A 34 -41.22 -2.24 16.14
CA GLY A 34 -42.65 -2.53 16.28
C GLY A 34 -43.00 -3.86 16.97
N VAL A 35 -42.04 -4.50 17.66
CA VAL A 35 -42.22 -5.78 18.35
C VAL A 35 -42.16 -5.61 19.87
N LYS A 36 -42.95 -6.43 20.59
CA LYS A 36 -42.97 -6.55 22.07
C LYS A 36 -42.93 -5.16 22.76
N ASN A 37 -41.88 -4.88 23.53
CA ASN A 37 -41.73 -3.73 24.41
C ASN A 37 -41.37 -2.41 23.68
N ARG A 38 -41.11 -2.46 22.36
CA ARG A 38 -40.76 -1.27 21.55
C ARG A 38 -41.93 -0.66 20.77
N LYS A 39 -43.11 -1.27 20.82
CA LYS A 39 -44.33 -0.69 20.24
C LYS A 39 -44.67 0.74 20.72
N PRO A 40 -44.57 1.09 22.02
CA PRO A 40 -44.89 2.45 22.46
C PRO A 40 -43.92 3.50 21.92
N ASN A 41 -42.67 3.11 21.63
CA ASN A 41 -41.62 4.01 21.13
C ASN A 41 -41.51 4.01 19.60
N LEU A 42 -42.49 3.42 18.89
CA LEU A 42 -42.43 3.22 17.44
C LEU A 42 -42.28 4.55 16.69
N HIS A 43 -42.89 5.63 17.18
CA HIS A 43 -42.74 6.96 16.58
C HIS A 43 -41.29 7.45 16.60
N ASP A 44 -40.62 7.35 17.74
CA ASP A 44 -39.24 7.79 17.90
C ASP A 44 -38.25 6.88 17.18
N ASP A 45 -38.54 5.58 17.16
CA ASP A 45 -37.78 4.61 16.38
C ASP A 45 -37.88 4.90 14.88
N LEU A 46 -39.06 5.30 14.37
CA LEU A 46 -39.24 5.72 12.98
C LEU A 46 -38.48 7.02 12.67
N SER A 47 -38.48 8.00 13.58
CA SER A 47 -37.66 9.21 13.42
C SER A 47 -36.17 8.88 13.30
N LYS A 48 -35.67 7.94 14.10
CA LYS A 48 -34.28 7.44 14.00
C LYS A 48 -34.03 6.72 12.67
N VAL A 49 -34.99 5.92 12.19
CA VAL A 49 -34.91 5.27 10.88
C VAL A 49 -34.83 6.31 9.76
N ILE A 50 -35.68 7.33 9.79
CA ILE A 50 -35.71 8.40 8.78
C ILE A 50 -34.37 9.15 8.76
N SER A 51 -33.86 9.56 9.93
CA SER A 51 -32.57 10.23 10.05
C SER A 51 -31.41 9.35 9.52
N ALA A 52 -31.43 8.05 9.80
CA ALA A 52 -30.43 7.12 9.28
C ALA A 52 -30.52 6.96 7.76
N LEU A 53 -31.74 6.89 7.21
CA LEU A 53 -31.97 6.85 5.75
C LEU A 53 -31.49 8.12 5.07
N ASP A 54 -31.62 9.29 5.70
CA ASP A 54 -31.10 10.56 5.16
C ASP A 54 -29.57 10.60 5.10
N LYS A 55 -28.90 10.09 6.13
CA LYS A 55 -27.44 9.92 6.12
C LYS A 55 -27.00 8.96 5.02
N ASP A 56 -27.68 7.83 4.89
CA ASP A 56 -27.37 6.85 3.86
C ASP A 56 -27.66 7.40 2.45
N LEU A 57 -28.71 8.22 2.27
CA LEU A 57 -29.03 8.84 0.99
C LEU A 57 -27.90 9.76 0.51
N LYS A 58 -27.33 10.57 1.41
CA LYS A 58 -26.18 11.42 1.09
C LYS A 58 -24.98 10.58 0.62
N PHE A 59 -24.64 9.54 1.37
CA PHE A 59 -23.58 8.58 1.00
C PHE A 59 -23.83 7.95 -0.39
N LEU A 60 -25.06 7.50 -0.66
CA LEU A 60 -25.40 6.86 -1.92
C LEU A 60 -25.35 7.82 -3.11
N GLN A 61 -25.74 9.08 -2.94
CA GLN A 61 -25.66 10.11 -3.98
C GLN A 61 -24.22 10.49 -4.31
N ASP A 62 -23.36 10.57 -3.30
CA ASP A 62 -21.94 10.84 -3.50
C ASP A 62 -21.26 9.65 -4.19
N GLY A 63 -21.57 8.42 -3.78
CA GLY A 63 -21.09 7.20 -4.42
C GLY A 63 -21.60 7.02 -5.87
N GLU A 64 -22.84 7.40 -6.16
CA GLU A 64 -23.39 7.39 -7.52
C GLU A 64 -22.60 8.34 -8.45
N LYS A 65 -22.31 9.57 -7.99
CA LYS A 65 -21.51 10.54 -8.75
C LYS A 65 -20.11 10.01 -9.05
N GLU A 66 -19.47 9.40 -8.06
CA GLU A 66 -18.14 8.82 -8.23
C GLU A 66 -18.13 7.62 -9.19
N ALA A 67 -19.12 6.73 -9.08
CA ALA A 67 -19.30 5.61 -9.99
C ALA A 67 -19.51 6.08 -11.43
N TYR A 68 -20.35 7.11 -11.64
CA TYR A 68 -20.58 7.71 -12.96
C TYR A 68 -19.35 8.37 -13.54
N LYS A 69 -18.56 9.08 -12.71
CA LYS A 69 -17.30 9.67 -13.12
C LYS A 69 -16.33 8.58 -13.58
N SER A 70 -16.15 7.52 -12.80
CA SER A 70 -15.30 6.37 -13.14
C SER A 70 -15.74 5.70 -14.44
N TYR A 71 -17.04 5.47 -14.62
CA TYR A 71 -17.61 4.92 -15.85
C TYR A 71 -17.34 5.82 -17.06
N SER A 72 -17.63 7.12 -16.96
CA SER A 72 -17.44 8.07 -18.07
C SER A 72 -15.97 8.22 -18.46
N THR A 73 -15.07 8.25 -17.47
CA THR A 73 -13.62 8.29 -17.72
C THR A 73 -13.15 7.04 -18.46
N LYS A 74 -13.60 5.84 -18.04
CA LYS A 74 -13.26 4.57 -18.70
C LYS A 74 -13.88 4.43 -20.09
N GLN A 75 -15.08 4.97 -20.31
CA GLN A 75 -15.73 4.96 -21.61
C GLN A 75 -14.96 5.76 -22.67
N LYS A 76 -14.27 6.84 -22.26
CA LYS A 76 -13.47 7.69 -23.17
C LYS A 76 -12.10 7.10 -23.52
N GLN A 77 -11.67 6.01 -22.86
CA GLN A 77 -10.39 5.37 -23.12
C GLN A 77 -10.50 4.40 -24.32
N LEU A 78 -9.54 4.46 -25.24
CA LEU A 78 -9.51 3.68 -26.49
C LEU A 78 -9.35 2.16 -26.29
N ASN A 79 -8.76 1.73 -25.17
CA ASN A 79 -8.41 0.32 -24.91
C ASN A 79 -9.22 -0.31 -23.75
N THR A 80 -10.47 0.08 -23.58
CA THR A 80 -11.29 -0.45 -22.47
C THR A 80 -11.97 -1.75 -22.87
N SER A 81 -11.71 -2.83 -22.12
CA SER A 81 -12.42 -4.11 -22.24
C SER A 81 -13.91 -3.94 -21.90
N GLU A 82 -14.80 -4.64 -22.61
CA GLU A 82 -16.24 -4.68 -22.31
C GLU A 82 -16.52 -5.09 -20.87
N ASP A 83 -15.83 -6.11 -20.35
CA ASP A 83 -15.99 -6.59 -18.97
C ASP A 83 -15.79 -5.49 -17.92
N SER A 84 -14.79 -4.62 -18.13
CA SER A 84 -14.53 -3.47 -17.25
C SER A 84 -15.67 -2.45 -17.31
N LEU A 85 -16.25 -2.21 -18.50
CA LEU A 85 -17.38 -1.30 -18.66
C LEU A 85 -18.65 -1.88 -18.03
N PHE A 86 -18.91 -3.18 -18.20
CA PHE A 86 -20.03 -3.86 -17.56
C PHE A 86 -19.92 -3.85 -16.04
N ALA A 87 -18.73 -4.12 -15.50
CA ALA A 87 -18.49 -4.03 -14.06
C ALA A 87 -18.82 -2.63 -13.52
N LEU A 88 -18.35 -1.57 -14.20
CA LEU A 88 -18.64 -0.19 -13.81
C LEU A 88 -20.12 0.17 -13.99
N ALA A 89 -20.76 -0.26 -15.08
CA ALA A 89 -22.20 -0.06 -15.28
C ALA A 89 -23.03 -0.72 -14.17
N TRP A 90 -22.64 -1.94 -13.76
CA TRP A 90 -23.26 -2.64 -12.64
C TRP A 90 -23.08 -1.89 -11.31
N THR A 91 -21.94 -1.22 -11.11
CA THR A 91 -21.77 -0.36 -9.92
C THR A 91 -22.72 0.82 -9.92
N CYS A 92 -22.89 1.51 -11.06
CA CYS A 92 -23.85 2.62 -11.22
C CYS A 92 -25.28 2.17 -10.96
N GLU A 93 -25.70 1.06 -11.57
CA GLU A 93 -27.05 0.50 -11.36
C GLU A 93 -27.27 0.06 -9.91
N GLY A 94 -26.24 -0.49 -9.28
CA GLY A 94 -26.27 -0.83 -7.85
C GLY A 94 -26.52 0.38 -6.94
N PHE A 95 -25.94 1.56 -7.25
CA PHE A 95 -26.22 2.77 -6.49
C PHE A 95 -27.63 3.30 -6.75
N LYS A 96 -28.08 3.33 -8.02
CA LYS A 96 -29.44 3.76 -8.40
C LYS A 96 -30.54 2.96 -7.71
N THR A 97 -30.41 1.64 -7.74
CA THR A 97 -31.37 0.73 -7.12
C THR A 97 -31.45 0.97 -5.60
N LEU A 98 -30.31 1.16 -4.93
CA LEU A 98 -30.26 1.49 -3.50
C LEU A 98 -30.86 2.87 -3.18
N ILE A 99 -30.66 3.88 -4.04
CA ILE A 99 -31.29 5.20 -3.90
C ILE A 99 -32.81 5.08 -4.02
N GLY A 100 -33.29 4.30 -5.00
CA GLY A 100 -34.71 4.02 -5.18
C GLY A 100 -35.31 3.34 -3.94
N MET A 101 -34.64 2.30 -3.42
CA MET A 101 -35.03 1.63 -2.18
C MET A 101 -35.07 2.57 -0.99
N ASN A 102 -34.04 3.43 -0.82
CA ASN A 102 -33.98 4.39 0.28
C ASN A 102 -35.16 5.37 0.24
N LYS A 103 -35.43 5.99 -0.93
CA LYS A 103 -36.57 6.91 -1.11
C LYS A 103 -37.91 6.23 -0.81
N TYR A 104 -38.11 5.01 -1.29
CA TYR A 104 -39.31 4.22 -1.01
C TYR A 104 -39.48 3.92 0.48
N LEU A 105 -38.40 3.49 1.15
CA LEU A 105 -38.41 3.19 2.58
C LEU A 105 -38.65 4.45 3.42
N LYS A 106 -38.05 5.58 3.05
CA LYS A 106 -38.28 6.87 3.71
C LYS A 106 -39.73 7.31 3.59
N SER A 107 -40.31 7.27 2.38
CA SER A 107 -41.73 7.58 2.16
C SER A 107 -42.63 6.65 2.99
N THR A 108 -42.33 5.36 3.02
CA THR A 108 -43.07 4.38 3.83
C THR A 108 -42.96 4.68 5.32
N ALA A 109 -41.78 5.05 5.82
CA ALA A 109 -41.58 5.44 7.22
C ALA A 109 -42.39 6.70 7.59
N CYS A 110 -42.35 7.75 6.76
CA CYS A 110 -43.13 8.97 6.95
C CYS A 110 -44.64 8.71 6.92
N ASN A 111 -45.09 7.83 6.02
CA ASN A 111 -46.49 7.42 5.93
C ASN A 111 -46.95 6.68 7.19
N ILE A 112 -46.11 5.78 7.72
CA ILE A 112 -46.39 5.08 8.99
C ILE A 112 -46.43 6.09 10.14
N GLN A 113 -45.47 6.99 10.22
CA GLN A 113 -45.38 8.01 11.28
C GLN A 113 -46.60 8.95 11.27
N SER A 114 -47.02 9.41 10.09
CA SER A 114 -48.18 10.28 9.91
C SER A 114 -49.52 9.59 10.20
N ARG A 115 -49.60 8.26 10.03
CA ARG A 115 -50.78 7.46 10.41
C ARG A 115 -50.84 7.20 11.91
N LEU A 116 -49.69 7.04 12.56
CA LEU A 116 -49.59 6.93 14.03
C LEU A 116 -50.05 8.22 14.71
N LEU A 117 -49.65 9.38 14.21
CA LEU A 117 -50.06 10.69 14.74
C LEU A 117 -51.56 10.96 14.60
N ARG A 118 -52.22 10.40 13.57
CA ARG A 118 -53.65 10.56 13.32
C ARG A 118 -54.56 9.62 14.13
N ASN A 119 -54.02 8.89 15.12
CA ASN A 119 -54.75 7.91 15.95
C ASN A 119 -55.55 6.85 15.16
N SER A 120 -55.17 6.58 13.90
CA SER A 120 -55.69 5.46 13.12
C SER A 120 -54.97 4.17 13.52
N LEU A 121 -54.99 3.85 14.81
CA LEU A 121 -54.30 2.70 15.41
C LEU A 121 -54.97 1.36 15.05
N LEU A 122 -56.20 1.39 14.55
CA LEU A 122 -57.01 0.19 14.32
C LEU A 122 -56.64 -0.60 13.05
N VAL A 123 -55.92 -0.02 12.09
CA VAL A 123 -55.62 -0.71 10.81
C VAL A 123 -54.17 -0.55 10.36
N MET A 124 -53.23 -0.43 11.29
CA MET A 124 -51.86 -0.85 11.00
C MET A 124 -51.81 -2.37 11.10
N SER A 125 -52.09 -3.04 9.98
CA SER A 125 -51.92 -4.49 9.93
C SER A 125 -50.49 -4.80 10.38
N LYS A 126 -50.32 -5.70 11.36
CA LYS A 126 -48.99 -6.18 11.78
C LYS A 126 -48.15 -6.63 10.58
N LYS A 127 -48.82 -7.01 9.48
CA LYS A 127 -48.24 -7.33 8.17
C LYS A 127 -47.52 -6.14 7.51
N ASN A 128 -48.05 -4.91 7.57
CA ASN A 128 -47.43 -3.73 6.95
C ASN A 128 -46.12 -3.34 7.63
N VAL A 129 -46.09 -3.33 8.98
CA VAL A 129 -44.87 -3.06 9.75
C VAL A 129 -43.86 -4.21 9.59
N GLY A 130 -44.35 -5.45 9.54
CA GLY A 130 -43.51 -6.62 9.25
C GLY A 130 -42.86 -6.58 7.87
N HIS A 131 -43.61 -6.19 6.83
CA HIS A 131 -43.10 -6.02 5.48
C HIS A 131 -42.06 -4.89 5.41
N PHE A 132 -42.38 -3.73 5.99
CA PHE A 132 -41.46 -2.59 6.07
C PHE A 132 -40.13 -2.98 6.73
N ARG A 133 -40.19 -3.71 7.85
CA ARG A 133 -39.01 -4.24 8.53
C ARG A 133 -38.20 -5.18 7.65
N ASN A 134 -38.84 -6.11 6.96
CA ASN A 134 -38.14 -7.03 6.06
C ASN A 134 -37.45 -6.29 4.92
N SER A 135 -38.10 -5.26 4.38
CA SER A 135 -37.50 -4.39 3.35
C SER A 135 -36.33 -3.57 3.88
N LEU A 136 -36.39 -3.07 5.12
CA LEU A 136 -35.25 -2.42 5.79
C LEU A 136 -34.07 -3.37 5.98
N LEU A 137 -34.32 -4.62 6.36
CA LEU A 137 -33.27 -5.63 6.54
C LEU A 137 -32.58 -5.95 5.21
N LYS A 138 -33.36 -6.13 4.14
CA LYS A 138 -32.83 -6.32 2.78
C LYS A 138 -32.00 -5.10 2.33
N TYR A 139 -32.50 -3.90 2.58
CA TYR A 139 -31.78 -2.67 2.25
C TYR A 139 -30.43 -2.58 2.96
N VAL A 140 -30.38 -2.83 4.27
CA VAL A 140 -29.13 -2.84 5.05
C VAL A 140 -28.16 -3.91 4.53
N GLN A 141 -28.66 -5.10 4.21
CA GLN A 141 -27.84 -6.15 3.61
C GLN A 141 -27.20 -5.72 2.28
N SER A 142 -27.93 -4.97 1.45
CA SER A 142 -27.42 -4.48 0.16
C SER A 142 -26.57 -3.19 0.28
N LEU A 143 -26.75 -2.39 1.32
CA LEU A 143 -26.03 -1.13 1.54
C LEU A 143 -24.58 -1.36 1.98
N TYR A 144 -24.35 -2.23 2.97
CA TYR A 144 -23.03 -2.39 3.57
C TYR A 144 -21.96 -2.92 2.62
N PRO A 145 -22.26 -3.81 1.64
CA PRO A 145 -21.30 -4.14 0.58
C PRO A 145 -20.79 -2.93 -0.20
N LYS A 146 -21.57 -1.85 -0.33
CA LYS A 146 -21.14 -0.60 -0.98
C LYS A 146 -20.33 0.33 -0.08
N LYS A 147 -20.47 0.18 1.24
CA LYS A 147 -19.64 0.90 2.24
C LYS A 147 -18.28 0.22 2.46
N ARG A 148 -18.09 -1.00 1.93
CA ARG A 148 -16.81 -1.69 1.98
C ARG A 148 -15.87 -1.07 0.97
N GLU A 149 -14.63 -0.86 1.39
CA GLU A 149 -13.53 -0.57 0.49
C GLU A 149 -12.97 -1.91 -0.01
N ALA A 150 -13.01 -2.12 -1.33
CA ALA A 150 -12.35 -3.27 -1.92
C ALA A 150 -10.82 -3.08 -1.79
N ALA A 151 -10.11 -4.11 -1.34
CA ALA A 151 -8.66 -4.11 -1.38
C ALA A 151 -8.19 -4.05 -2.84
N SER A 152 -7.65 -2.90 -3.28
CA SER A 152 -7.22 -2.71 -4.67
C SER A 152 -5.96 -3.52 -5.00
N HIS A 153 -5.09 -3.74 -4.02
CA HIS A 153 -3.85 -4.48 -4.13
C HIS A 153 -3.61 -5.22 -2.82
N MET A 154 -3.25 -6.50 -2.89
CA MET A 154 -2.84 -7.29 -1.73
C MET A 154 -1.34 -7.57 -1.81
N MET A 155 -0.62 -7.26 -0.74
CA MET A 155 0.70 -7.79 -0.51
C MET A 155 0.58 -9.20 0.05
N VAL A 156 1.29 -10.15 -0.57
CA VAL A 156 1.36 -11.53 -0.10
C VAL A 156 2.80 -11.81 0.34
N SER A 157 3.00 -12.13 1.61
CA SER A 157 4.27 -12.66 2.08
C SER A 157 4.25 -14.17 1.85
N MET A 158 5.26 -14.66 1.14
CA MET A 158 5.41 -16.08 0.83
C MET A 158 6.74 -16.58 1.38
N VAL A 159 6.75 -17.81 1.90
CA VAL A 159 7.94 -18.49 2.37
C VAL A 159 8.30 -19.59 1.39
N ALA A 160 9.55 -19.64 0.98
CA ALA A 160 10.08 -20.72 0.16
C ALA A 160 11.42 -21.19 0.72
N ASP A 161 11.70 -22.48 0.57
CA ASP A 161 13.07 -22.98 0.70
C ASP A 161 13.96 -22.24 -0.34
N LYS A 162 15.21 -21.97 0.01
CA LYS A 162 16.22 -21.36 -0.87
C LYS A 162 16.32 -22.11 -2.21
N LYS A 163 16.16 -23.44 -2.19
CA LYS A 163 16.16 -24.29 -3.41
C LYS A 163 14.92 -24.11 -4.29
N ARG A 164 13.85 -23.51 -3.76
CA ARG A 164 12.53 -23.37 -4.39
C ARG A 164 12.01 -21.93 -4.34
N ASN A 165 12.92 -20.96 -4.41
CA ASN A 165 12.62 -19.52 -4.24
C ASN A 165 11.88 -18.85 -5.41
N PHE A 166 11.12 -19.64 -6.18
CA PHE A 166 10.37 -19.24 -7.37
C PHE A 166 8.92 -19.71 -7.26
N LYS A 167 7.98 -18.88 -7.72
CA LYS A 167 6.58 -19.29 -7.90
C LYS A 167 6.57 -20.47 -8.90
N PRO A 168 5.85 -21.57 -8.66
CA PRO A 168 4.72 -21.77 -7.74
C PRO A 168 5.06 -22.40 -6.37
N TYR A 169 6.33 -22.56 -6.01
CA TYR A 169 6.74 -23.37 -4.86
C TYR A 169 6.82 -22.61 -3.53
N ALA A 170 6.50 -21.32 -3.53
CA ALA A 170 6.45 -20.50 -2.34
C ALA A 170 5.08 -20.63 -1.67
N LEU A 171 5.07 -20.94 -0.37
CA LEU A 171 3.85 -21.07 0.42
C LEU A 171 3.41 -19.70 0.92
N PRO A 172 2.18 -19.25 0.61
CA PRO A 172 1.67 -17.99 1.16
C PRO A 172 1.47 -18.14 2.67
N VAL A 173 2.05 -17.20 3.42
CA VAL A 173 1.98 -17.19 4.90
C VAL A 173 1.23 -15.98 5.45
N GLN A 174 1.13 -14.88 4.68
CA GLN A 174 0.45 -13.67 5.13
C GLN A 174 -0.13 -12.88 3.95
N PHE A 175 -1.31 -12.29 4.14
CA PHE A 175 -1.98 -11.40 3.20
C PHE A 175 -2.25 -10.06 3.87
N LEU A 176 -1.91 -8.96 3.20
CA LEU A 176 -2.05 -7.59 3.72
C LEU A 176 -2.54 -6.63 2.62
N PRO A 177 -3.35 -5.60 2.92
CA PRO A 177 -3.83 -4.66 1.92
C PRO A 177 -2.75 -3.60 1.68
N TYR A 178 -2.28 -3.50 0.45
CA TYR A 178 -1.14 -2.64 0.08
C TYR A 178 -1.34 -1.17 0.45
N HIS A 179 -2.57 -0.64 0.33
CA HIS A 179 -2.86 0.78 0.56
C HIS A 179 -2.64 1.25 2.01
N SER A 180 -2.50 0.33 2.96
CA SER A 180 -2.35 0.64 4.39
C SER A 180 -0.92 0.47 4.90
N VAL A 181 0.00 -0.04 4.07
CA VAL A 181 1.32 -0.46 4.54
C VAL A 181 2.35 0.60 4.18
N THR A 182 2.81 1.33 5.19
CA THR A 182 3.99 2.18 5.09
C THR A 182 5.25 1.30 5.05
N ASP A 183 6.33 1.82 4.47
CA ASP A 183 7.61 1.09 4.42
C ASP A 183 8.14 0.74 5.83
N ALA A 184 7.84 1.58 6.83
CA ALA A 184 8.11 1.27 8.24
C ALA A 184 7.34 0.03 8.72
N LYS A 185 6.04 -0.05 8.43
CA LYS A 185 5.19 -1.18 8.79
C LYS A 185 5.60 -2.46 8.05
N LEU A 186 6.06 -2.36 6.79
CA LEU A 186 6.67 -3.48 6.07
C LEU A 186 7.89 -4.05 6.79
N ARG A 187 8.80 -3.18 7.24
CA ARG A 187 10.01 -3.62 7.95
C ARG A 187 9.67 -4.27 9.29
N GLU A 188 8.69 -3.76 10.01
CA GLU A 188 8.19 -4.39 11.25
C GLU A 188 7.63 -5.78 10.97
N LEU A 189 6.75 -5.91 9.98
CA LEU A 189 6.15 -7.18 9.58
C LEU A 189 7.19 -8.21 9.13
N PHE A 190 8.17 -7.80 8.33
CA PHE A 190 9.30 -8.66 7.96
C PHE A 190 10.16 -9.00 9.18
N GLY A 191 10.35 -8.07 10.11
CA GLY A 191 11.03 -8.32 11.38
C GLY A 191 10.34 -9.41 12.20
N ASP A 192 9.01 -9.35 12.32
CA ASP A 192 8.23 -10.32 13.08
C ASP A 192 8.19 -11.69 12.41
N LEU A 193 8.03 -11.74 11.09
CA LEU A 193 8.18 -12.98 10.31
C LEU A 193 9.57 -13.60 10.49
N ARG A 194 10.64 -12.77 10.43
CA ARG A 194 12.01 -13.24 10.65
C ARG A 194 12.17 -13.80 12.06
N LYS A 195 11.68 -13.12 13.10
CA LYS A 195 11.76 -13.59 14.48
C LYS A 195 11.05 -14.94 14.65
N CYS A 196 9.83 -15.07 14.14
CA CYS A 196 9.09 -16.34 14.20
C CYS A 196 9.85 -17.47 13.51
N MET A 197 10.40 -17.23 12.32
CA MET A 197 11.14 -18.26 11.58
C MET A 197 12.50 -18.61 12.20
N VAL A 198 13.21 -17.64 12.78
CA VAL A 198 14.45 -17.88 13.55
C VAL A 198 14.16 -18.68 14.81
N ASN A 199 13.05 -18.38 15.51
CA ASN A 199 12.61 -19.15 16.68
C ASN A 199 12.28 -20.61 16.30
N LEU A 200 11.88 -20.87 15.06
CA LEU A 200 11.70 -22.21 14.50
C LEU A 200 13.02 -22.85 14.00
N GLY A 201 14.18 -22.22 14.26
CA GLY A 201 15.50 -22.72 13.86
C GLY A 201 15.85 -22.49 12.39
N MET A 202 15.11 -21.65 11.66
CA MET A 202 15.32 -21.42 10.23
C MET A 202 16.30 -20.26 9.98
N THR A 203 17.12 -20.37 8.93
CA THR A 203 17.93 -19.26 8.40
C THR A 203 17.11 -18.50 7.34
N VAL A 204 16.90 -17.20 7.53
CA VAL A 204 15.91 -16.42 6.74
C VAL A 204 16.58 -15.26 5.99
N GLY A 205 16.17 -15.05 4.73
CA GLY A 205 16.50 -13.87 3.92
C GLY A 205 15.27 -13.37 3.16
N PHE A 206 15.23 -12.07 2.86
CA PHE A 206 14.10 -11.43 2.16
C PHE A 206 14.45 -11.12 0.71
N VAL A 207 13.50 -11.30 -0.20
CA VAL A 207 13.61 -10.82 -1.59
C VAL A 207 12.29 -10.21 -2.01
N THR A 208 12.34 -9.04 -2.67
CA THR A 208 11.16 -8.32 -3.19
C THR A 208 11.09 -8.43 -4.71
N ASP A 209 9.88 -8.62 -5.24
CA ASP A 209 9.60 -8.83 -6.68
C ASP A 209 9.95 -7.63 -7.58
N GLY A 210 10.38 -6.48 -7.03
CA GLY A 210 10.81 -5.29 -7.80
C GLY A 210 12.16 -5.42 -8.50
N GLU A 211 12.97 -6.41 -8.14
CA GLU A 211 14.32 -6.65 -8.68
C GLU A 211 14.39 -7.93 -9.54
N PHE A 212 13.24 -8.54 -9.85
CA PHE A 212 13.19 -9.99 -10.08
C PHE A 212 13.43 -10.49 -11.50
N ASN A 213 13.58 -9.63 -12.52
CA ASN A 213 13.70 -10.10 -13.91
C ASN A 213 15.07 -9.97 -14.57
N SER A 214 16.11 -9.42 -13.92
CA SER A 214 17.40 -9.22 -14.59
C SER A 214 18.63 -9.86 -13.92
N LEU A 215 18.53 -10.47 -12.73
CA LEU A 215 19.74 -10.66 -11.89
C LEU A 215 19.93 -12.01 -11.19
N ARG A 216 19.17 -13.06 -11.50
CA ARG A 216 19.11 -14.26 -10.63
C ARG A 216 19.97 -15.49 -10.98
N THR A 217 20.99 -15.40 -11.85
CA THR A 217 21.79 -16.59 -12.20
C THR A 217 23.20 -16.70 -11.62
N MET A 218 23.78 -15.71 -10.91
CA MET A 218 25.25 -15.74 -10.68
C MET A 218 25.81 -15.65 -9.25
N GLY A 219 25.01 -15.80 -8.19
CA GLY A 219 25.55 -16.01 -6.83
C GLY A 219 26.67 -15.04 -6.40
N THR A 220 27.80 -15.57 -5.90
CA THR A 220 28.97 -14.80 -5.42
C THR A 220 29.75 -14.04 -6.50
N HIS A 221 29.43 -14.25 -7.78
CA HIS A 221 29.90 -13.45 -8.91
C HIS A 221 28.81 -12.49 -9.39
N ARG A 222 28.11 -11.84 -8.44
CA ARG A 222 27.11 -10.82 -8.73
C ARG A 222 27.80 -9.60 -9.37
N PRO A 223 27.37 -9.12 -10.55
CA PRO A 223 27.66 -7.74 -10.93
C PRO A 223 26.90 -6.83 -9.97
N ILE A 224 27.64 -6.03 -9.20
CA ILE A 224 27.08 -5.08 -8.24
C ILE A 224 26.11 -4.17 -9.01
N SER A 225 24.88 -4.03 -8.52
CA SER A 225 23.87 -3.16 -9.12
C SER A 225 24.46 -1.75 -9.26
N THR A 226 24.29 -1.07 -10.41
CA THR A 226 24.84 0.29 -10.58
C THR A 226 24.33 1.22 -9.47
N ILE A 227 23.10 1.00 -8.98
CA ILE A 227 22.52 1.76 -7.87
C ILE A 227 23.21 1.42 -6.55
N GLU A 228 23.58 0.16 -6.34
CA GLU A 228 24.31 -0.29 -5.15
C GLU A 228 25.77 0.17 -5.18
N ILE A 229 26.44 0.12 -6.34
CA ILE A 229 27.75 0.76 -6.58
C ILE A 229 27.65 2.26 -6.27
N ILE A 230 26.64 2.95 -6.82
CA ILE A 230 26.45 4.39 -6.59
C ILE A 230 26.17 4.66 -5.09
N LYS A 231 25.42 3.79 -4.42
CA LYS A 231 25.09 3.94 -2.99
C LYS A 231 26.31 3.70 -2.11
N GLU A 232 27.07 2.65 -2.38
CA GLU A 232 28.31 2.31 -1.66
C GLU A 232 29.38 3.36 -1.92
N ALA A 233 29.63 3.74 -3.18
CA ALA A 233 30.56 4.81 -3.53
C ALA A 233 30.16 6.15 -2.90
N LYS A 234 28.86 6.49 -2.86
CA LYS A 234 28.38 7.69 -2.16
C LYS A 234 28.53 7.58 -0.65
N ALA A 235 28.31 6.41 -0.06
CA ALA A 235 28.46 6.19 1.38
C ALA A 235 29.94 6.26 1.79
N GLU A 236 30.82 5.64 1.02
CA GLU A 236 32.27 5.67 1.18
C GLU A 236 32.83 7.08 0.98
N ALA A 237 32.43 7.78 -0.10
CA ALA A 237 32.82 9.16 -0.31
C ALA A 237 32.33 10.10 0.80
N ARG A 238 31.13 9.86 1.36
CA ARG A 238 30.60 10.62 2.51
C ARG A 238 31.33 10.30 3.82
N ALA A 239 31.82 9.07 3.97
CA ALA A 239 32.55 8.62 5.14
C ALA A 239 34.05 9.02 5.10
N THR A 240 34.57 9.37 3.91
CA THR A 240 35.97 9.72 3.74
C THR A 240 36.22 11.16 4.18
N ASP A 241 37.00 11.34 5.25
CA ASP A 241 37.40 12.66 5.75
C ASP A 241 38.27 13.40 4.72
N VAL A 242 38.02 14.70 4.54
CA VAL A 242 38.78 15.61 3.65
C VAL A 242 40.29 15.56 3.93
N ARG A 243 40.69 15.33 5.19
CA ARG A 243 42.10 15.18 5.60
C ARG A 243 42.75 13.93 4.99
N ILE A 244 41.99 12.87 4.78
CA ILE A 244 42.47 11.62 4.14
C ILE A 244 42.59 11.84 2.64
N ILE A 245 41.61 12.49 2.01
CA ILE A 245 41.66 12.87 0.59
C ILE A 245 42.91 13.71 0.29
N ARG A 246 43.22 14.67 1.16
CA ARG A 246 44.41 15.52 1.01
C ARG A 246 45.71 14.69 1.01
N LYS A 247 45.78 13.62 1.79
CA LYS A 247 46.97 12.75 1.84
C LYS A 247 47.19 11.94 0.56
N TYR A 248 46.13 11.57 -0.16
CA TYR A 248 46.26 10.92 -1.47
C TYR A 248 46.83 11.86 -2.55
N LEU A 249 46.65 13.17 -2.38
CA LEU A 249 47.05 14.19 -3.37
C LEU A 249 48.27 15.01 -2.95
N THR A 250 48.82 14.79 -1.76
CA THR A 250 50.00 15.53 -1.27
C THR A 250 51.27 14.76 -1.62
N PRO A 251 52.14 15.29 -2.51
CA PRO A 251 53.43 14.69 -2.81
C PRO A 251 54.39 14.89 -1.63
N LEU A 252 55.14 13.83 -1.31
CA LEU A 252 56.21 13.76 -0.35
C LEU A 252 57.49 13.40 -1.09
N GLN A 253 58.56 14.13 -0.79
CA GLN A 253 59.90 13.78 -1.26
C GLN A 253 60.56 12.86 -0.23
N LEU A 254 60.92 11.65 -0.64
CA LEU A 254 61.70 10.73 0.16
C LEU A 254 63.14 10.67 -0.37
N PRO A 255 64.15 10.54 0.51
CA PRO A 255 65.52 10.33 0.09
C PRO A 255 65.63 8.96 -0.61
N GLY A 256 65.90 8.97 -1.92
CA GLY A 256 66.08 7.75 -2.70
C GLY A 256 67.43 7.08 -2.46
N VAL A 257 67.51 5.79 -2.81
CA VAL A 257 68.66 4.91 -2.58
C VAL A 257 69.95 5.40 -3.29
N ASP A 258 69.80 6.20 -4.35
CA ASP A 258 70.91 6.69 -5.19
C ASP A 258 71.15 8.22 -5.07
N GLY A 259 70.59 8.88 -4.06
CA GLY A 259 70.70 10.33 -3.87
C GLY A 259 69.77 11.17 -4.75
N CYS A 260 69.00 10.55 -5.66
CA CYS A 260 67.87 11.19 -6.32
C CYS A 260 66.63 11.18 -5.41
N PRO A 261 65.93 12.31 -5.21
CA PRO A 261 64.70 12.35 -4.43
C PRO A 261 63.59 11.57 -5.15
N SER A 262 62.98 10.61 -4.45
CA SER A 262 61.83 9.86 -4.95
C SER A 262 60.56 10.55 -4.49
N ILE A 263 59.70 10.94 -5.44
CA ILE A 263 58.42 11.57 -5.14
C ILE A 263 57.36 10.48 -5.01
N THR A 264 56.67 10.46 -3.88
CA THR A 264 55.52 9.59 -3.66
C THR A 264 54.41 10.34 -2.92
N THR A 265 53.25 9.74 -2.69
CA THR A 265 52.13 10.37 -2.00
C THR A 265 52.05 9.85 -0.57
N ALA A 266 51.52 10.68 0.35
CA ALA A 266 51.41 10.29 1.76
C ALA A 266 50.51 9.07 2.00
N LEU A 267 49.57 8.82 1.10
CA LEU A 267 48.85 7.55 0.97
C LEU A 267 48.61 7.24 -0.51
N THR A 268 48.42 5.97 -0.83
CA THR A 268 48.12 5.48 -2.19
C THR A 268 46.71 4.90 -2.26
N HIS A 269 45.97 5.21 -3.32
CA HIS A 269 44.64 4.68 -3.58
C HIS A 269 44.52 4.28 -5.05
N GLN A 270 43.89 3.13 -5.34
CA GLN A 270 43.85 2.57 -6.70
C GLN A 270 43.14 3.48 -7.72
N ALA A 271 42.16 4.26 -7.27
CA ALA A 271 41.42 5.21 -8.12
C ALA A 271 42.13 6.58 -8.32
N VAL A 272 43.30 6.79 -7.71
CA VAL A 272 44.06 8.05 -7.82
C VAL A 272 45.28 7.79 -8.72
N PRO A 273 45.39 8.43 -9.89
CA PRO A 273 46.49 8.20 -10.81
C PRO A 273 47.78 8.80 -10.25
N HIS A 274 48.64 7.93 -9.73
CA HIS A 274 49.86 8.32 -9.03
C HIS A 274 50.86 9.00 -9.97
N ASP A 275 51.01 8.48 -11.18
CA ASP A 275 51.91 9.01 -12.21
C ASP A 275 51.53 10.44 -12.60
N ASP A 276 50.23 10.74 -12.68
CA ASP A 276 49.74 12.09 -13.00
C ASP A 276 50.05 13.07 -11.88
N ILE A 277 50.04 12.64 -10.61
CA ILE A 277 50.38 13.48 -9.46
C ILE A 277 51.87 13.76 -9.43
N ILE A 278 52.71 12.75 -9.68
CA ILE A 278 54.16 12.91 -9.79
C ILE A 278 54.49 13.85 -10.95
N TRP A 279 53.89 13.60 -12.12
CA TRP A 279 54.05 14.44 -13.30
C TRP A 279 53.62 15.88 -13.04
N LEU A 280 52.45 16.11 -12.42
CA LEU A 280 51.97 17.44 -12.10
C LEU A 280 52.90 18.15 -11.11
N TYR A 281 53.43 17.41 -10.13
CA TYR A 281 54.37 17.95 -9.15
C TYR A 281 55.71 18.33 -9.78
N GLU A 282 56.26 17.49 -10.67
CA GLU A 282 57.48 17.77 -11.43
C GLU A 282 57.28 18.92 -12.43
N PHE A 283 56.11 18.97 -13.08
CA PHE A 283 55.72 20.05 -13.98
C PHE A 283 55.60 21.39 -13.24
N MET A 284 55.00 21.38 -12.05
CA MET A 284 54.84 22.58 -11.22
C MET A 284 56.14 23.00 -10.52
N ASN A 285 57.11 22.11 -10.35
CA ASN A 285 58.39 22.37 -9.67
C ASN A 285 59.58 21.99 -10.59
N PRO A 286 59.82 22.76 -11.67
CA PRO A 286 60.81 22.45 -12.70
C PRO A 286 62.27 22.50 -12.26
N GLU A 287 62.55 22.97 -11.04
CA GLU A 287 63.89 22.99 -10.44
C GLU A 287 64.42 21.59 -10.09
N ASN A 288 63.58 20.55 -10.14
CA ASN A 288 63.92 19.16 -9.80
C ASN A 288 64.33 18.25 -10.98
N GLY A 289 64.54 18.80 -12.19
CA GLY A 289 65.52 18.22 -13.12
C GLY A 289 65.05 17.27 -14.25
N THR A 290 63.79 17.24 -14.67
CA THR A 290 63.41 16.52 -15.91
C THR A 290 62.35 17.27 -16.73
N LYS A 291 62.72 17.73 -17.94
CA LYS A 291 61.76 18.23 -18.95
C LYS A 291 61.02 17.03 -19.55
N VAL A 292 59.78 16.80 -19.14
CA VAL A 292 58.94 15.71 -19.68
C VAL A 292 58.31 16.17 -21.01
N ALA A 293 58.56 15.43 -22.10
CA ALA A 293 57.99 15.68 -23.42
C ALA A 293 56.59 15.08 -23.57
N PHE A 294 55.72 15.79 -24.31
CA PHE A 294 54.29 15.51 -24.55
C PHE A 294 54.05 14.35 -25.55
N ASP A 295 54.53 13.13 -25.29
CA ASP A 295 54.46 12.03 -26.28
C ASP A 295 53.61 10.81 -25.86
N LYS A 296 52.50 11.00 -25.15
CA LYS A 296 51.47 9.93 -25.04
C LYS A 296 50.06 10.46 -25.28
N PRO A 297 49.30 9.88 -26.23
CA PRO A 297 47.89 10.22 -26.39
C PRO A 297 47.10 9.62 -25.21
N PHE A 298 46.23 10.43 -24.62
CA PHE A 298 45.28 9.99 -23.60
C PHE A 298 44.38 8.88 -24.20
N THR A 299 44.61 7.64 -23.79
CA THR A 299 43.66 6.55 -23.97
C THR A 299 42.61 6.63 -22.86
N PHE A 300 41.38 7.00 -23.23
CA PHE A 300 40.18 6.91 -22.39
C PHE A 300 39.73 5.46 -22.22
#